data_AF-A0A936UIW4-F1
#
_entry.id   AF-A0A936UIW4-F1
#
_cell.length_a   1.000
_cell.length_b   1.000
_cell.length_c   1.000
_cell.angle_alpha   90.00
_cell.angle_beta   90.00
_cell.angle_gamma   90.00
#
_symmetry.space_group_name_H-M   'P 1'
#
loop_
_entity.id
_entity.type
_entity.pdbx_description
1 polymer ?
#
loop_
_entity_poly.entity_id
_entity_poly.type
_entity_poly.pdbx_seq_one_letter_code
_entity_poly.pdbx_strand_id
1 'polypeptide(L)'
;MKNLLQLFTYLIILTSTAFSQWIPVDSIRVQDTSGVPLLLNQSITTRGVVTTFREFGGVLVYFQSRTAGLVGYDTAICNRVKRGDSIEVTGVVTQYSGLTELTPVTSVTILDTGKIVTPVIATTTQIKNNGEVYEGMLVKIVNVTAVHNFSGADVTTWSVSGSGTNYRLIAGNDSCDIRIYATTNIANQPIHAFPFNLTAECSQFKFSAPFFGGYQLLPRSLDDFTGVTGVINVSNAVPDVYSLHQNYPNPFNPVTKIKFEILSNISGQTSDVKLIVFDALGKEVKTLVNEKLSAGSYEAEFNGSRLSSGVYFYRLEAENFVETKKMILLQ
;
A
#
# COMPACT_ATOMS: atom_id res chain seq x y z
N MET A 1 9.64 -84.39 -10.52
CA MET A 1 10.04 -83.85 -9.19
C MET A 1 10.62 -82.47 -9.43
N LYS A 2 10.33 -81.37 -8.73
CA LYS A 2 9.29 -80.91 -7.80
C LYS A 2 9.73 -79.45 -7.48
N ASN A 3 8.78 -78.53 -7.23
CA ASN A 3 8.89 -77.19 -6.62
C ASN A 3 9.27 -76.04 -7.60
N LEU A 4 8.42 -75.06 -7.95
CA LEU A 4 7.43 -74.23 -7.23
C LEU A 4 8.06 -73.21 -6.24
N LEU A 5 7.56 -71.95 -6.30
CA LEU A 5 7.81 -70.72 -5.51
C LEU A 5 8.77 -69.69 -6.16
N GLN A 6 8.48 -68.38 -6.21
CA GLN A 6 7.28 -67.59 -5.88
C GLN A 6 7.48 -66.19 -6.50
N LEU A 7 6.45 -65.66 -7.13
CA LEU A 7 6.34 -64.28 -7.59
C LEU A 7 6.25 -63.35 -6.37
N PHE A 8 7.11 -62.35 -6.24
CA PHE A 8 6.90 -61.23 -5.31
C PHE A 8 6.88 -59.92 -6.11
N THR A 9 5.68 -59.51 -6.51
CA THR A 9 5.39 -58.17 -6.96
C THR A 9 5.29 -57.28 -5.73
N TYR A 10 6.26 -56.39 -5.51
CA TYR A 10 6.13 -55.34 -4.51
C TYR A 10 5.15 -54.28 -5.03
N LEU A 11 3.88 -54.39 -4.64
CA LEU A 11 2.92 -53.29 -4.74
C LEU A 11 3.17 -52.35 -3.56
N ILE A 12 3.99 -51.32 -3.77
CA ILE A 12 4.09 -50.20 -2.83
C ILE A 12 2.83 -49.36 -3.02
N ILE A 13 1.83 -49.56 -2.17
CA ILE A 13 0.74 -48.60 -2.00
C ILE A 13 1.32 -47.44 -1.19
N LEU A 14 1.91 -46.47 -1.88
CA LEU A 14 2.12 -45.14 -1.32
C LEU A 14 0.74 -44.49 -1.20
N THR A 15 0.11 -44.62 -0.04
CA THR A 15 -0.90 -43.65 0.37
C THR A 15 -0.15 -42.35 0.68
N SER A 16 0.16 -41.57 -0.35
CA SER A 16 0.50 -40.17 -0.12
C SER A 16 -0.78 -39.51 0.38
N THR A 17 -0.79 -39.16 1.67
CA THR A 17 -1.61 -38.02 2.07
C THR A 17 -1.02 -36.84 1.31
N ALA A 18 -1.61 -36.54 0.14
CA ALA A 18 -1.31 -35.33 -0.60
C ALA A 18 -1.75 -34.17 0.30
N PHE A 19 -0.84 -33.67 1.13
CA PHE A 19 -0.99 -32.32 1.63
C PHE A 19 -1.08 -31.45 0.38
N SER A 20 -2.23 -30.79 0.19
CA SER A 20 -2.36 -29.74 -0.83
C SER A 20 -1.27 -28.72 -0.51
N GLN A 21 -0.17 -28.76 -1.26
CA GLN A 21 0.92 -27.82 -1.08
C GLN A 21 0.41 -26.50 -1.63
N TRP A 22 0.31 -25.50 -0.76
CA TRP A 22 -0.08 -24.17 -1.18
C TRP A 22 0.97 -23.60 -2.14
N ILE A 23 0.52 -22.91 -3.18
CA ILE A 23 1.34 -22.29 -4.20
C ILE A 23 1.56 -20.81 -3.82
N PRO A 24 2.80 -20.30 -3.80
CA PRO A 24 3.06 -18.88 -3.58
C PRO A 24 2.36 -17.98 -4.60
N VAL A 25 1.92 -16.81 -4.14
CA VAL A 25 1.15 -15.87 -4.98
C VAL A 25 1.94 -15.43 -6.22
N ASP A 26 3.25 -15.16 -6.07
CA ASP A 26 4.12 -14.78 -7.20
C ASP A 26 4.18 -15.84 -8.31
N SER A 27 4.12 -17.12 -7.94
CA SER A 27 4.12 -18.25 -8.86
C SER A 27 2.80 -18.37 -9.62
N ILE A 28 1.68 -17.95 -9.00
CA ILE A 28 0.36 -17.91 -9.64
C ILE A 28 0.27 -16.75 -10.64
N ARG A 29 1.01 -15.68 -10.40
CA ARG A 29 1.02 -14.45 -11.20
C ARG A 29 1.94 -14.51 -12.43
N VAL A 30 2.59 -15.65 -12.68
CA VAL A 30 3.37 -15.82 -13.91
C VAL A 30 2.42 -15.96 -15.11
N GLN A 31 2.67 -15.16 -16.13
CA GLN A 31 1.86 -15.09 -17.36
C GLN A 31 2.70 -15.43 -18.60
N ASP A 32 2.02 -15.77 -19.70
CA ASP A 32 2.62 -15.88 -21.02
C ASP A 32 2.87 -14.51 -21.67
N THR A 33 3.38 -14.51 -22.90
CA THR A 33 3.67 -13.27 -23.66
C THR A 33 2.42 -12.47 -24.07
N SER A 34 1.23 -13.04 -23.89
CA SER A 34 -0.05 -12.37 -24.12
C SER A 34 -0.66 -11.83 -22.83
N GLY A 35 -0.01 -12.01 -21.69
CA GLY A 35 -0.52 -11.63 -20.37
C GLY A 35 -1.57 -12.61 -19.84
N VAL A 36 -1.58 -13.87 -20.28
CA VAL A 36 -2.50 -14.91 -19.80
C VAL A 36 -1.82 -15.74 -18.69
N PRO A 37 -2.45 -15.97 -17.52
CA PRO A 37 -1.86 -16.76 -16.44
C PRO A 37 -1.47 -18.18 -16.88
N LEU A 38 -0.26 -18.63 -16.53
CA LEU A 38 0.20 -19.97 -16.88
C LEU A 38 -0.59 -21.08 -16.16
N LEU A 39 -1.20 -20.74 -15.02
CA LEU A 39 -2.06 -21.65 -14.24
C LEU A 39 -3.55 -21.49 -14.57
N LEU A 40 -3.93 -20.82 -15.67
CA LEU A 40 -5.33 -20.61 -16.05
C LEU A 40 -6.13 -21.93 -16.03
N ASN A 41 -7.33 -21.89 -15.43
CA ASN A 41 -8.25 -23.00 -15.19
C ASN A 41 -7.77 -24.07 -14.20
N GLN A 42 -6.63 -23.88 -13.53
CA GLN A 42 -6.19 -24.80 -12.48
C GLN A 42 -6.77 -24.42 -11.12
N SER A 43 -7.19 -25.42 -10.35
CA SER A 43 -7.54 -25.21 -8.95
C SER A 43 -6.28 -25.23 -8.10
N ILE A 44 -6.07 -24.16 -7.34
CA ILE A 44 -4.89 -23.96 -6.50
C ILE A 44 -5.30 -23.62 -5.07
N THR A 45 -4.42 -23.88 -4.12
CA THR A 45 -4.50 -23.34 -2.75
C THR A 45 -3.37 -22.33 -2.58
N THR A 46 -3.65 -21.16 -2.01
CA THR A 46 -2.62 -20.14 -1.72
C THR A 46 -2.92 -19.41 -0.41
N ARG A 47 -1.99 -18.55 0.02
CA ARG A 47 -2.07 -17.81 1.28
C ARG A 47 -1.70 -16.35 1.09
N GLY A 48 -2.34 -15.49 1.86
CA GLY A 48 -2.03 -14.06 1.91
C GLY A 48 -2.82 -13.34 2.99
N VAL A 49 -2.59 -12.05 3.14
CA VAL A 49 -3.31 -11.17 4.05
C VAL A 49 -4.29 -10.32 3.25
N VAL A 50 -5.55 -10.29 3.67
CA VAL A 50 -6.62 -9.52 3.03
C VAL A 50 -6.36 -8.02 3.20
N THR A 51 -6.30 -7.30 2.09
CA THR A 51 -6.03 -5.85 2.05
C THR A 51 -7.27 -5.02 1.69
N THR A 52 -8.26 -5.64 1.07
CA THR A 52 -9.56 -5.06 0.68
C THR A 52 -10.65 -6.14 0.73
N PHE A 53 -11.84 -5.78 1.23
CA PHE A 53 -13.08 -6.55 1.14
C PHE A 53 -14.30 -5.62 1.00
N ARG A 54 -15.09 -5.77 -0.06
CA ARG A 54 -16.35 -5.02 -0.32
C ARG A 54 -16.22 -3.52 -0.62
N GLU A 55 -15.08 -2.86 -0.41
CA GLU A 55 -14.96 -1.41 -0.64
C GLU A 55 -15.31 -1.01 -2.08
N PHE A 56 -15.03 -1.88 -3.06
CA PHE A 56 -15.27 -1.66 -4.49
C PHE A 56 -16.62 -2.20 -4.99
N GLY A 57 -17.51 -2.59 -4.08
CA GLY A 57 -18.78 -3.24 -4.39
C GLY A 57 -18.61 -4.69 -4.84
N GLY A 58 -19.71 -5.44 -4.86
CA GLY A 58 -19.71 -6.84 -5.26
C GLY A 58 -18.95 -7.77 -4.31
N VAL A 59 -18.23 -8.72 -4.89
CA VAL A 59 -17.60 -9.86 -4.18
C VAL A 59 -16.08 -9.87 -4.26
N LEU A 60 -15.50 -8.73 -4.63
CA LEU A 60 -14.07 -8.56 -4.86
C LEU A 60 -13.30 -8.50 -3.54
N VAL A 61 -12.28 -9.33 -3.41
CA VAL A 61 -11.38 -9.39 -2.24
C VAL A 61 -9.94 -9.38 -2.74
N TYR A 62 -9.16 -8.39 -2.33
CA TYR A 62 -7.72 -8.37 -2.56
C TYR A 62 -7.00 -8.96 -1.35
N PHE A 63 -5.99 -9.77 -1.61
CA PHE A 63 -5.09 -10.26 -0.60
C PHE A 63 -3.68 -10.40 -1.17
N GLN A 64 -2.68 -10.25 -0.33
CA GLN A 64 -1.30 -10.32 -0.78
C GLN A 64 -0.41 -11.13 0.15
N SER A 65 0.58 -11.77 -0.46
CA SER A 65 1.72 -12.34 0.23
C SER A 65 2.79 -11.26 0.48
N ARG A 66 4.00 -11.68 0.86
CA ARG A 66 5.15 -10.78 0.96
C ARG A 66 5.68 -10.34 -0.42
N THR A 67 5.41 -11.10 -1.48
CA THR A 67 6.06 -10.93 -2.78
C THR A 67 5.10 -10.51 -3.90
N ALA A 68 3.82 -10.84 -3.80
CA ALA A 68 2.82 -10.53 -4.82
C ALA A 68 1.39 -10.51 -4.26
N GLY A 69 0.48 -9.88 -5.00
CA GLY A 69 -0.95 -9.78 -4.71
C GLY A 69 -1.82 -10.63 -5.63
N LEU A 70 -3.02 -10.97 -5.16
CA LEU A 70 -4.02 -11.74 -5.89
C LEU A 70 -5.43 -11.31 -5.49
N VAL A 71 -6.39 -11.72 -6.31
CA VAL A 71 -7.79 -11.33 -6.17
C VAL A 71 -8.65 -12.58 -6.05
N GLY A 72 -9.62 -12.56 -5.13
CA GLY A 72 -10.73 -13.50 -5.11
C GLY A 72 -12.02 -12.79 -5.55
N TYR A 73 -12.71 -13.34 -6.55
CA TYR A 73 -14.00 -12.82 -7.02
C TYR A 73 -15.09 -13.86 -6.77
N ASP A 74 -15.51 -13.99 -5.51
CA ASP A 74 -16.54 -14.95 -5.12
C ASP A 74 -17.22 -14.56 -3.78
N THR A 75 -18.52 -14.79 -3.69
CA THR A 75 -19.27 -14.66 -2.42
C THR A 75 -18.69 -15.51 -1.29
N ALA A 76 -18.12 -16.69 -1.59
CA ALA A 76 -17.59 -17.62 -0.61
C ALA A 76 -16.42 -17.04 0.19
N ILE A 77 -15.56 -16.24 -0.44
CA ILE A 77 -14.49 -15.50 0.25
C ILE A 77 -15.00 -14.19 0.83
N CYS A 78 -15.75 -13.40 0.06
CA CYS A 78 -16.20 -12.07 0.47
C CYS A 78 -17.10 -12.08 1.72
N ASN A 79 -17.86 -13.16 1.93
CA ASN A 79 -18.71 -13.32 3.13
C ASN A 79 -17.96 -13.81 4.37
N ARG A 80 -16.68 -14.21 4.24
CA ARG A 80 -15.90 -14.82 5.33
C ARG A 80 -14.83 -13.92 5.91
N VAL A 81 -14.24 -13.04 5.12
CA VAL A 81 -13.01 -12.32 5.48
C VAL A 81 -13.25 -10.85 5.76
N LYS A 82 -12.30 -10.24 6.48
CA LYS A 82 -12.15 -8.79 6.62
C LYS A 82 -10.69 -8.39 6.42
N ARG A 83 -10.44 -7.08 6.25
CA ARG A 83 -9.07 -6.53 6.20
C ARG A 83 -8.22 -6.99 7.38
N GLY A 84 -6.99 -7.41 7.09
CA GLY A 84 -6.02 -7.90 8.07
C GLY A 84 -6.17 -9.36 8.45
N ASP A 85 -7.15 -10.08 7.90
CA ASP A 85 -7.19 -11.54 8.04
C ASP A 85 -6.08 -12.17 7.18
N SER A 86 -5.25 -13.01 7.81
CA SER A 86 -4.35 -13.93 7.11
C SER A 86 -5.15 -15.16 6.73
N ILE A 87 -5.21 -15.49 5.45
CA ILE A 87 -6.07 -16.56 4.94
C ILE A 87 -5.28 -17.62 4.18
N GLU A 88 -5.83 -18.82 4.17
CA GLU A 88 -5.60 -19.84 3.16
C GLU A 88 -6.87 -19.96 2.30
N VAL A 89 -6.72 -19.86 0.98
CA VAL A 89 -7.83 -19.88 0.03
C VAL A 89 -7.56 -20.88 -1.08
N THR A 90 -8.58 -21.66 -1.43
CA THR A 90 -8.59 -22.55 -2.59
C THR A 90 -9.60 -22.05 -3.61
N GLY A 91 -9.18 -21.89 -4.86
CA GLY A 91 -10.05 -21.46 -5.95
C GLY A 91 -9.45 -21.83 -7.31
N VAL A 92 -10.21 -21.58 -8.38
CA VAL A 92 -9.75 -21.78 -9.75
C VAL A 92 -9.13 -20.49 -10.27
N VAL A 93 -7.92 -20.56 -10.82
CA VAL A 93 -7.28 -19.39 -11.46
C VAL A 93 -8.01 -19.06 -12.75
N THR A 94 -8.52 -17.84 -12.85
CA THR A 94 -9.17 -17.29 -14.03
C THR A 94 -8.53 -15.94 -14.40
N GLN A 95 -9.00 -15.38 -15.51
CA GLN A 95 -8.67 -14.02 -15.92
C GLN A 95 -9.93 -13.26 -16.29
N TYR A 96 -10.07 -12.05 -15.77
CA TYR A 96 -11.15 -11.14 -16.14
C TYR A 96 -10.60 -9.77 -16.53
N SER A 97 -10.70 -9.43 -17.82
CA SER A 97 -10.16 -8.17 -18.36
C SER A 97 -8.68 -7.96 -17.98
N GLY A 98 -7.88 -9.00 -18.18
CA GLY A 98 -6.45 -9.03 -17.86
C GLY A 98 -6.16 -9.44 -16.40
N LEU A 99 -7.00 -9.04 -15.45
CA LEU A 99 -6.79 -9.30 -14.02
C LEU A 99 -6.75 -10.80 -13.71
N THR A 100 -5.68 -11.25 -13.04
CA THR A 100 -5.57 -12.62 -12.55
C THR A 100 -6.36 -12.79 -11.25
N GLU A 101 -7.34 -13.69 -11.22
CA GLU A 101 -8.22 -13.86 -10.06
C GLU A 101 -8.51 -15.33 -9.73
N LEU A 102 -9.06 -15.58 -8.55
CA LEU A 102 -9.59 -16.87 -8.13
C LEU A 102 -11.12 -16.86 -8.16
N THR A 103 -11.71 -17.65 -9.06
CA THR A 103 -13.16 -17.91 -9.09
C THR A 103 -13.50 -19.18 -9.90
N PRO A 104 -14.38 -20.08 -9.42
CA PRO A 104 -15.03 -20.05 -8.12
C PRO A 104 -14.04 -20.36 -6.98
N VAL A 105 -14.36 -19.87 -5.79
CA VAL A 105 -13.62 -20.16 -4.55
C VAL A 105 -14.30 -21.32 -3.82
N THR A 106 -13.56 -22.38 -3.55
CA THR A 106 -14.09 -23.63 -2.95
C THR A 106 -13.81 -23.75 -1.45
N SER A 107 -12.76 -23.10 -0.94
CA SER A 107 -12.42 -23.11 0.47
C SER A 107 -11.73 -21.82 0.90
N VAL A 108 -12.04 -21.36 2.11
CA VAL A 108 -11.35 -20.25 2.77
C VAL A 108 -11.22 -20.56 4.26
N THR A 109 -9.99 -20.54 4.75
CA THR A 109 -9.65 -20.71 6.16
C THR A 109 -8.94 -19.47 6.66
N ILE A 110 -9.42 -18.85 7.74
CA ILE A 110 -8.73 -17.77 8.43
C ILE A 110 -7.66 -18.39 9.34
N LEU A 111 -6.40 -18.05 9.09
CA LEU A 111 -5.23 -18.54 9.82
C LEU A 111 -4.88 -17.63 11.01
N ASP A 112 -5.06 -16.31 10.84
CA ASP A 112 -4.79 -15.30 11.86
C ASP A 112 -5.55 -14.00 11.50
N THR A 113 -5.63 -13.04 12.42
CA THR A 113 -6.35 -11.77 12.21
C THR A 113 -5.51 -10.57 12.67
N GLY A 114 -5.90 -9.35 12.26
CA GLY A 114 -5.24 -8.12 12.68
C GLY A 114 -3.84 -7.90 12.08
N LYS A 115 -3.50 -8.59 10.99
CA LYS A 115 -2.25 -8.37 10.27
C LYS A 115 -2.26 -7.03 9.55
N ILE A 116 -1.13 -6.34 9.59
CA ILE A 116 -0.90 -5.12 8.85
C ILE A 116 -0.06 -5.45 7.63
N VAL A 117 -0.49 -4.93 6.48
CA VAL A 117 0.24 -5.01 5.23
C VAL A 117 0.85 -3.65 4.94
N THR A 118 2.19 -3.62 4.83
CA THR A 118 2.91 -2.42 4.42
C THR A 118 2.77 -2.24 2.91
N PRO A 119 2.30 -1.09 2.41
CA PRO A 119 2.17 -0.86 0.98
C PRO A 119 3.54 -0.74 0.32
N VAL A 120 3.65 -1.22 -0.92
CA VAL A 120 4.87 -1.09 -1.73
C VAL A 120 4.92 0.30 -2.35
N ILE A 121 6.02 1.04 -2.16
CA ILE A 121 6.18 2.35 -2.81
C ILE A 121 6.36 2.15 -4.31
N ALA A 122 5.56 2.87 -5.10
CA ALA A 122 5.62 2.86 -6.57
C ALA A 122 5.51 4.27 -7.13
N THR A 123 6.10 4.49 -8.30
CA THR A 123 5.91 5.72 -9.08
C THR A 123 4.76 5.57 -10.07
N THR A 124 4.19 6.69 -10.49
CA THR A 124 3.20 6.74 -11.57
C THR A 124 3.72 6.08 -12.86
N THR A 125 4.99 6.28 -13.22
CA THR A 125 5.66 5.61 -14.35
C THR A 125 5.70 4.10 -14.18
N GLN A 126 6.02 3.60 -12.98
CA GLN A 126 6.06 2.16 -12.69
C GLN A 126 4.68 1.53 -12.85
N ILE A 127 3.63 2.15 -12.30
CA ILE A 127 2.25 1.68 -12.46
C ILE A 127 1.83 1.68 -13.94
N LYS A 128 2.11 2.76 -14.67
CA LYS A 128 1.72 2.92 -16.08
C LYS A 128 2.40 1.89 -17.00
N ASN A 129 3.72 1.73 -16.87
CA ASN A 129 4.54 0.99 -17.84
C ASN A 129 4.86 -0.45 -17.39
N ASN A 130 4.82 -0.74 -16.10
CA ASN A 130 5.19 -2.03 -15.51
C ASN A 130 4.28 -2.40 -14.34
N GLY A 131 2.98 -2.09 -14.44
CA GLY A 131 2.02 -2.31 -13.35
C GLY A 131 1.78 -3.79 -13.03
N GLU A 132 2.16 -4.73 -13.90
CA GLU A 132 1.91 -6.17 -13.70
C GLU A 132 2.48 -6.68 -12.38
N VAL A 133 3.70 -6.26 -12.05
CA VAL A 133 4.40 -6.67 -10.81
C VAL A 133 3.73 -6.11 -9.56
N TYR A 134 2.81 -5.16 -9.70
CA TYR A 134 2.04 -4.54 -8.61
C TYR A 134 0.57 -4.96 -8.60
N GLU A 135 0.03 -5.55 -9.68
CA GLU A 135 -1.37 -5.96 -9.72
C GLU A 135 -1.70 -6.81 -8.47
N GLY A 136 -2.85 -6.58 -7.87
CA GLY A 136 -3.30 -7.24 -6.65
C GLY A 136 -2.63 -6.74 -5.36
N MET A 137 -1.62 -5.86 -5.43
CA MET A 137 -0.87 -5.39 -4.26
C MET A 137 -1.33 -4.01 -3.80
N LEU A 138 -1.24 -3.80 -2.49
CA LEU A 138 -1.34 -2.48 -1.90
C LEU A 138 -0.08 -1.67 -2.21
N VAL A 139 -0.24 -0.54 -2.89
CA VAL A 139 0.85 0.35 -3.29
C VAL A 139 0.69 1.74 -2.67
N LYS A 140 1.82 2.44 -2.49
CA LYS A 140 1.86 3.83 -2.05
C LYS A 140 2.48 4.72 -3.13
N ILE A 141 1.71 5.67 -3.64
CA ILE A 141 2.22 6.77 -4.49
C ILE A 141 2.52 7.96 -3.60
N VAL A 142 3.73 8.48 -3.71
CA VAL A 142 4.21 9.60 -2.89
C VAL A 142 4.14 10.89 -3.70
N ASN A 143 3.76 11.99 -3.04
CA ASN A 143 3.81 13.34 -3.61
C ASN A 143 2.99 13.50 -4.90
N VAL A 144 1.70 13.15 -4.81
CA VAL A 144 0.69 13.45 -5.83
C VAL A 144 0.45 14.95 -5.86
N THR A 145 0.63 15.58 -7.01
CA THR A 145 0.60 17.05 -7.15
C THR A 145 -0.62 17.57 -7.89
N ALA A 146 -1.28 16.72 -8.67
CA ALA A 146 -2.50 17.08 -9.39
C ALA A 146 -3.34 15.83 -9.72
N VAL A 147 -4.61 16.05 -10.02
CA VAL A 147 -5.51 15.04 -10.59
C VAL A 147 -6.23 15.68 -11.76
N HIS A 148 -6.19 15.01 -12.91
CA HIS A 148 -6.87 15.45 -14.12
C HIS A 148 -7.99 14.48 -14.49
N ASN A 149 -9.02 14.99 -15.17
CA ASN A 149 -9.94 14.12 -15.91
C ASN A 149 -9.27 13.60 -17.21
N PHE A 150 -9.97 12.75 -17.95
CA PHE A 150 -9.44 12.17 -19.19
C PHE A 150 -9.36 13.15 -20.37
N SER A 151 -10.02 14.33 -20.29
CA SER A 151 -9.78 15.43 -21.23
C SER A 151 -8.55 16.26 -20.87
N GLY A 152 -7.85 15.94 -19.78
CA GLY A 152 -6.62 16.61 -19.35
C GLY A 152 -6.82 17.87 -18.51
N ALA A 153 -8.04 18.16 -18.06
CA ALA A 153 -8.33 19.31 -17.20
C ALA A 153 -8.21 18.94 -15.72
N ASP A 154 -7.71 19.87 -14.91
CA ASP A 154 -7.67 19.75 -13.45
C ASP A 154 -9.07 19.53 -12.87
N VAL A 155 -9.14 18.68 -11.84
CA VAL A 155 -10.35 18.47 -11.06
C VAL A 155 -10.10 18.70 -9.58
N THR A 156 -11.13 19.14 -8.87
CA THR A 156 -11.08 19.42 -7.43
C THR A 156 -12.01 18.51 -6.62
N THR A 157 -12.78 17.66 -7.29
CA THR A 157 -13.77 16.76 -6.68
C THR A 157 -13.75 15.41 -7.38
N TRP A 158 -13.86 14.33 -6.62
CA TRP A 158 -14.06 12.97 -7.14
C TRP A 158 -15.50 12.76 -7.61
N SER A 159 -15.95 13.49 -8.63
CA SER A 159 -17.30 13.37 -9.21
C SER A 159 -17.55 11.98 -9.83
N VAL A 160 -18.28 11.12 -9.10
CA VAL A 160 -18.54 9.74 -9.50
C VAL A 160 -19.94 9.56 -10.08
N SER A 161 -20.03 8.86 -11.21
CA SER A 161 -21.29 8.37 -11.79
C SER A 161 -21.23 6.86 -12.06
N GLY A 162 -22.40 6.21 -12.14
CA GLY A 162 -22.48 4.76 -12.34
C GLY A 162 -21.79 3.97 -11.22
N SER A 163 -20.98 2.97 -11.59
CA SER A 163 -20.22 2.15 -10.63
C SER A 163 -18.91 2.79 -10.16
N GLY A 164 -18.43 3.82 -10.85
CA GLY A 164 -17.15 4.46 -10.56
C GLY A 164 -16.60 5.27 -11.74
N THR A 165 -15.76 6.25 -11.44
CA THR A 165 -15.13 7.15 -12.43
C THR A 165 -13.62 7.01 -12.40
N ASN A 166 -12.98 7.04 -13.58
CA ASN A 166 -11.54 7.04 -13.72
C ASN A 166 -11.00 8.48 -13.86
N TYR A 167 -9.83 8.72 -13.28
CA TYR A 167 -9.06 9.95 -13.38
C TYR A 167 -7.60 9.64 -13.65
N ARG A 168 -6.83 10.69 -13.92
CA ARG A 168 -5.38 10.63 -14.06
C ARG A 168 -4.71 11.31 -12.89
N LEU A 169 -3.92 10.54 -12.15
CA LEU A 169 -3.18 10.99 -11.00
C LEU A 169 -1.77 11.41 -11.43
N ILE A 170 -1.34 12.61 -11.06
CA ILE A 170 -0.04 13.19 -11.43
C ILE A 170 0.89 13.16 -10.23
N ALA A 171 2.05 12.54 -10.37
CA ALA A 171 3.12 12.56 -9.38
C ALA A 171 4.48 12.49 -10.10
N GLY A 172 5.42 13.34 -9.68
CA GLY A 172 6.69 13.50 -10.40
C GLY A 172 6.47 13.99 -11.84
N ASN A 173 7.13 13.36 -12.81
CA ASN A 173 7.07 13.74 -14.23
C ASN A 173 6.07 12.91 -15.04
N ASP A 174 5.22 12.11 -14.39
CA ASP A 174 4.35 11.17 -15.08
C ASP A 174 3.01 11.01 -14.35
N SER A 175 2.17 10.15 -14.91
CA SER A 175 0.81 9.93 -14.47
C SER A 175 0.42 8.45 -14.53
N CYS A 176 -0.52 8.06 -13.68
CA CYS A 176 -1.17 6.76 -13.77
C CYS A 176 -2.68 6.92 -13.54
N ASP A 177 -3.43 5.89 -13.92
CA ASP A 177 -4.88 5.91 -13.76
C ASP A 177 -5.27 5.57 -12.31
N ILE A 178 -6.32 6.23 -11.85
CA ILE A 178 -6.98 5.96 -10.57
C ILE A 178 -8.48 5.82 -10.83
N ARG A 179 -9.12 4.83 -10.19
CA ARG A 179 -10.57 4.63 -10.27
C ARG A 179 -11.20 4.80 -8.91
N ILE A 180 -12.14 5.73 -8.81
CA ILE A 180 -12.95 5.95 -7.62
C ILE A 180 -14.27 5.22 -7.78
N TYR A 181 -14.49 4.22 -6.93
CA TYR A 181 -15.73 3.45 -6.89
C TYR A 181 -16.85 4.22 -6.18
N ALA A 182 -18.07 4.12 -6.71
CA ALA A 182 -19.26 4.78 -6.14
C ALA A 182 -19.62 4.27 -4.72
N THR A 183 -19.14 3.08 -4.36
CA THR A 183 -19.38 2.44 -3.05
C THR A 183 -18.43 2.93 -1.95
N THR A 184 -17.36 3.64 -2.31
CA THR A 184 -16.39 4.16 -1.32
C THR A 184 -16.88 5.47 -0.73
N ASN A 185 -16.42 5.81 0.48
CA ASN A 185 -16.65 7.14 1.07
C ASN A 185 -15.85 8.27 0.39
N ILE A 186 -15.16 7.98 -0.71
CA ILE A 186 -14.38 8.95 -1.52
C ILE A 186 -15.28 9.57 -2.59
N ALA A 187 -16.28 8.81 -3.08
CA ALA A 187 -17.16 9.25 -4.15
C ALA A 187 -17.84 10.58 -3.81
N ASN A 188 -17.78 11.51 -4.76
CA ASN A 188 -18.33 12.87 -4.69
C ASN A 188 -17.75 13.75 -3.57
N GLN A 189 -16.60 13.38 -2.99
CA GLN A 189 -15.88 14.21 -2.02
C GLN A 189 -14.88 15.14 -2.71
N PRO A 190 -14.55 16.29 -2.10
CA PRO A 190 -13.42 17.11 -2.52
C PRO A 190 -12.12 16.30 -2.54
N ILE A 191 -11.24 16.61 -3.48
CA ILE A 191 -9.90 16.02 -3.55
C ILE A 191 -9.05 16.57 -2.40
N HIS A 192 -8.25 15.69 -1.79
CA HIS A 192 -7.33 16.05 -0.71
C HIS A 192 -6.38 17.16 -1.16
N ALA A 193 -6.01 18.05 -0.24
CA ALA A 193 -5.11 19.16 -0.56
C ALA A 193 -3.77 18.63 -1.12
N PHE A 194 -3.33 19.19 -2.24
CA PHE A 194 -2.06 18.82 -2.83
C PHE A 194 -0.86 19.47 -2.08
N PRO A 195 0.31 18.80 -2.02
CA PRO A 195 0.49 17.42 -2.45
C PRO A 195 0.04 16.42 -1.36
N PHE A 196 -0.38 15.22 -1.79
CA PHE A 196 -0.75 14.13 -0.90
C PHE A 196 -0.06 12.82 -1.29
N ASN A 197 0.01 11.87 -0.36
CA ASN A 197 0.35 10.48 -0.63
C ASN A 197 -0.94 9.67 -0.75
N LEU A 198 -0.93 8.69 -1.65
CA LEU A 198 -2.04 7.78 -1.89
C LEU A 198 -1.61 6.36 -1.55
N THR A 199 -2.41 5.65 -0.75
CA THR A 199 -2.33 4.19 -0.62
C THR A 199 -3.49 3.55 -1.37
N ALA A 200 -3.26 2.60 -2.28
CA ALA A 200 -4.34 2.03 -3.09
C ALA A 200 -4.00 0.60 -3.53
N GLU A 201 -5.02 -0.20 -3.85
CA GLU A 201 -4.78 -1.47 -4.56
C GLU A 201 -4.41 -1.18 -6.01
N CYS A 202 -3.34 -1.78 -6.52
CA CYS A 202 -3.11 -1.76 -7.96
C CYS A 202 -3.94 -2.88 -8.59
N SER A 203 -4.79 -2.51 -9.55
CA SER A 203 -5.64 -3.44 -10.31
C SER A 203 -5.37 -3.28 -11.79
N GLN A 204 -6.02 -4.11 -12.61
CA GLN A 204 -5.96 -4.05 -14.05
C GLN A 204 -7.37 -4.11 -14.65
N PHE A 205 -7.54 -3.41 -15.77
CA PHE A 205 -8.74 -3.53 -16.57
C PHE A 205 -8.45 -3.29 -18.06
N LYS A 206 -8.23 -4.38 -18.78
CA LYS A 206 -7.93 -4.40 -20.21
C LYS A 206 -8.65 -5.56 -20.90
N PHE A 207 -9.47 -5.27 -21.91
CA PHE A 207 -10.36 -6.27 -22.52
C PHE A 207 -9.76 -7.06 -23.68
N SER A 208 -8.55 -6.72 -24.12
CA SER A 208 -7.92 -7.35 -25.29
C SER A 208 -6.45 -7.66 -25.06
N ALA A 209 -6.02 -8.79 -25.62
CA ALA A 209 -4.62 -9.18 -25.62
C ALA A 209 -3.75 -8.22 -26.48
N PRO A 210 -2.46 -8.04 -26.16
CA PRO A 210 -1.80 -8.56 -24.96
C PRO A 210 -2.30 -7.82 -23.71
N PHE A 211 -2.59 -8.59 -22.65
CA PHE A 211 -3.11 -8.09 -21.36
C PHE A 211 -2.04 -7.44 -20.50
N PHE A 212 -1.13 -6.67 -21.11
CA PHE A 212 -0.21 -5.78 -20.41
C PHE A 212 -0.69 -4.34 -20.56
N GLY A 213 -0.74 -3.59 -19.45
CA GLY A 213 -1.29 -2.24 -19.38
C GLY A 213 -2.74 -2.20 -18.87
N GLY A 214 -3.34 -0.99 -18.85
CA GLY A 214 -4.66 -0.80 -18.23
C GLY A 214 -4.64 -0.89 -16.71
N TYR A 215 -3.47 -0.71 -16.10
CA TYR A 215 -3.32 -0.71 -14.64
C TYR A 215 -3.90 0.57 -14.03
N GLN A 216 -4.58 0.40 -12.91
CA GLN A 216 -5.27 1.49 -12.23
C GLN A 216 -5.20 1.31 -10.72
N LEU A 217 -5.12 2.43 -10.00
CA LEU A 217 -5.13 2.46 -8.56
C LEU A 217 -6.57 2.53 -8.03
N LEU A 218 -6.88 1.68 -7.06
CA LEU A 218 -8.17 1.59 -6.39
C LEU A 218 -8.02 1.97 -4.90
N PRO A 219 -8.24 3.25 -4.52
CA PRO A 219 -8.25 3.63 -3.12
C PRO A 219 -9.49 3.09 -2.42
N ARG A 220 -9.32 2.61 -1.18
CA ARG A 220 -10.34 1.89 -0.41
C ARG A 220 -11.21 2.85 0.39
N SER A 221 -10.64 3.95 0.87
CA SER A 221 -11.34 4.95 1.68
C SER A 221 -10.65 6.32 1.67
N LEU A 222 -11.28 7.34 2.26
CA LEU A 222 -10.64 8.65 2.48
C LEU A 222 -9.33 8.56 3.29
N ASP A 223 -9.17 7.58 4.17
CA ASP A 223 -7.96 7.40 4.99
C ASP A 223 -6.73 6.99 4.18
N ASP A 224 -6.95 6.54 2.93
CA ASP A 224 -5.86 6.22 2.01
C ASP A 224 -5.19 7.46 1.42
N PHE A 225 -5.79 8.64 1.58
CA PHE A 225 -5.24 9.93 1.18
C PHE A 225 -4.65 10.62 2.41
N THR A 226 -3.32 10.67 2.46
CA THR A 226 -2.59 11.30 3.56
C THR A 226 -1.86 12.52 3.04
N GLY A 227 -1.85 13.63 3.77
CA GLY A 227 -1.03 14.77 3.38
C GLY A 227 0.43 14.35 3.20
N VAL A 228 1.17 15.05 2.35
CA VAL A 228 2.63 14.97 2.41
C VAL A 228 3.05 15.76 3.64
N THR A 229 2.95 15.12 4.81
CA THR A 229 3.73 15.58 5.96
C THR A 229 5.18 15.44 5.52
N GLY A 230 6.02 16.41 5.87
CA GLY A 230 7.41 16.47 5.38
C GLY A 230 8.29 15.31 5.87
N VAL A 231 7.69 14.24 6.41
CA VAL A 231 8.30 13.20 7.22
C VAL A 231 8.56 11.93 6.40
N ILE A 232 9.82 11.54 6.30
CA ILE A 232 10.24 10.26 5.72
C ILE A 232 10.68 9.32 6.84
N ASN A 233 10.17 8.10 6.89
CA ASN A 233 10.74 7.08 7.77
C ASN A 233 12.11 6.65 7.22
N VAL A 234 13.16 6.86 8.00
CA VAL A 234 14.56 6.70 7.58
C VAL A 234 15.21 5.42 8.13
N SER A 235 14.55 4.66 9.01
CA SER A 235 15.06 3.38 9.50
C SER A 235 13.96 2.47 10.03
N ASN A 236 14.08 1.16 9.75
CA ASN A 236 13.23 0.11 10.33
C ASN A 236 13.70 -0.34 11.73
N ALA A 237 14.80 0.23 12.24
CA ALA A 237 15.22 -0.03 13.60
C ALA A 237 14.25 0.68 14.54
N VAL A 238 13.68 -0.06 15.47
CA VAL A 238 12.74 0.48 16.44
C VAL A 238 13.56 1.17 17.53
N PRO A 239 13.46 2.49 17.72
CA PRO A 239 14.24 3.20 18.71
C PRO A 239 13.77 2.86 20.13
N ASP A 240 14.74 2.67 21.04
CA ASP A 240 14.50 2.39 22.46
C ASP A 240 14.17 3.67 23.28
N VAL A 241 14.30 4.86 22.67
CA VAL A 241 13.96 6.15 23.27
C VAL A 241 13.35 7.12 22.25
N TYR A 242 12.55 8.09 22.73
CA TYR A 242 12.23 9.27 21.94
C TYR A 242 13.49 10.13 21.79
N SER A 243 13.74 10.66 20.60
CA SER A 243 14.87 11.57 20.39
C SER A 243 14.55 12.62 19.33
N LEU A 244 15.03 13.86 19.53
CA LEU A 244 15.08 14.88 18.49
C LEU A 244 16.54 15.10 18.12
N HIS A 245 16.87 15.13 16.83
CA HIS A 245 18.24 15.36 16.37
C HIS A 245 18.44 16.81 15.92
N GLN A 246 19.71 17.23 15.90
CA GLN A 246 20.08 18.51 15.30
C GLN A 246 19.74 18.51 13.81
N ASN A 247 19.09 19.57 13.34
CA ASN A 247 18.78 19.73 11.93
C ASN A 247 20.07 19.81 11.09
N TYR A 248 20.04 19.27 9.88
CA TYR A 248 21.18 19.33 8.95
C TYR A 248 20.73 19.75 7.55
N PRO A 249 21.42 20.71 6.91
CA PRO A 249 22.52 21.53 7.46
C PRO A 249 22.05 22.49 8.58
N ASN A 250 22.97 22.96 9.44
CA ASN A 250 22.73 24.05 10.38
C ASN A 250 24.04 24.86 10.59
N PRO A 251 24.13 26.14 10.17
CA PRO A 251 23.08 26.93 9.53
C PRO A 251 22.59 26.38 8.18
N PHE A 252 21.37 26.73 7.77
CA PHE A 252 20.76 26.23 6.52
C PHE A 252 20.31 27.36 5.59
N ASN A 253 20.25 27.07 4.28
CA ASN A 253 19.76 27.98 3.23
C ASN A 253 19.09 27.21 2.07
N PRO A 254 17.81 27.43 1.76
CA PRO A 254 16.73 27.75 2.70
C PRO A 254 16.11 26.47 3.28
N VAL A 255 16.67 25.28 2.97
CA VAL A 255 16.11 23.98 3.34
C VAL A 255 17.02 23.24 4.32
N THR A 256 16.41 22.61 5.33
CA THR A 256 17.06 21.69 6.26
C THR A 256 16.19 20.48 6.53
N LYS A 257 16.80 19.39 7.00
CA LYS A 257 16.09 18.19 7.47
C LYS A 257 16.21 18.07 8.97
N ILE A 258 15.14 17.64 9.64
CA ILE A 258 15.05 17.45 11.08
C ILE A 258 14.72 15.98 11.33
N LYS A 259 15.69 15.24 11.87
CA LYS A 259 15.47 13.83 12.25
C LYS A 259 14.93 13.73 13.67
N PHE A 260 14.04 12.76 13.90
CA PHE A 260 13.53 12.43 15.21
C PHE A 260 13.12 10.96 15.29
N GLU A 261 13.05 10.42 16.49
CA GLU A 261 12.77 9.02 16.77
C GLU A 261 11.55 8.91 17.70
N ILE A 262 10.64 8.01 17.35
CA ILE A 262 9.44 7.69 18.13
C ILE A 262 9.64 6.32 18.76
N LEU A 263 9.57 6.30 20.10
CA LEU A 263 9.73 5.12 20.93
C LEU A 263 8.64 4.07 20.65
N SER A 264 9.03 2.79 20.67
CA SER A 264 8.08 1.67 20.81
C SER A 264 7.77 1.38 22.27
N ASN A 265 6.91 2.18 22.90
CA ASN A 265 6.51 1.91 24.28
C ASN A 265 5.53 0.73 24.39
N ILE A 266 4.79 0.34 23.33
CA ILE A 266 4.11 -0.96 23.19
C ILE A 266 3.93 -1.28 21.70
N SER A 267 4.31 -2.47 21.26
CA SER A 267 4.16 -2.94 19.87
C SER A 267 2.72 -2.84 19.38
N GLY A 268 2.48 -1.95 18.40
CA GLY A 268 1.18 -1.76 17.74
C GLY A 268 0.44 -0.46 18.09
N GLN A 269 0.97 0.38 18.98
CA GLN A 269 0.39 1.70 19.26
C GLN A 269 1.07 2.80 18.45
N THR A 270 0.28 3.79 18.04
CA THR A 270 0.74 5.05 17.45
C THR A 270 0.78 6.11 18.54
N SER A 271 1.78 6.99 18.52
CA SER A 271 1.87 8.14 19.42
C SER A 271 1.33 9.39 18.74
N ASP A 272 0.64 10.25 19.48
CA ASP A 272 0.30 11.59 19.00
C ASP A 272 1.59 12.43 18.94
N VAL A 273 2.06 12.76 17.73
CA VAL A 273 3.34 13.45 17.49
C VAL A 273 3.11 14.82 16.86
N LYS A 274 3.73 15.85 17.44
CA LYS A 274 3.81 17.19 16.88
C LYS A 274 5.26 17.65 16.75
N LEU A 275 5.61 18.20 15.59
CA LEU A 275 6.88 18.89 15.37
C LEU A 275 6.56 20.30 14.89
N ILE A 276 6.89 21.30 15.71
CA ILE A 276 6.49 22.69 15.49
C ILE A 276 7.73 23.57 15.46
N VAL A 277 7.77 24.52 14.52
CA VAL A 277 8.81 25.55 14.38
C VAL A 277 8.30 26.86 14.98
N PHE A 278 9.15 27.51 15.77
CA PHE A 278 8.93 28.79 16.44
C PHE A 278 9.97 29.81 16.02
N ASP A 279 9.59 31.09 16.01
CA ASP A 279 10.55 32.19 15.90
C ASP A 279 11.22 32.49 17.25
N ALA A 280 12.12 33.47 17.26
CA ALA A 280 12.85 33.88 18.46
C ALA A 280 11.98 34.45 19.59
N LEU A 281 10.74 34.85 19.29
CA LEU A 281 9.76 35.35 20.26
C LEU A 281 8.84 34.23 20.78
N GLY A 282 9.02 32.99 20.32
CA GLY A 282 8.19 31.85 20.68
C GLY A 282 6.86 31.79 19.93
N LYS A 283 6.69 32.57 18.87
CA LYS A 283 5.50 32.48 18.01
C LYS A 283 5.63 31.28 17.09
N GLU A 284 4.57 30.49 16.98
CA GLU A 284 4.48 29.39 16.01
C GLU A 284 4.57 29.93 14.58
N VAL A 285 5.56 29.42 13.84
CA VAL A 285 5.82 29.78 12.45
C VAL A 285 5.26 28.72 11.52
N LYS A 286 5.46 27.43 11.86
CA LYS A 286 5.02 26.32 11.03
C LYS A 286 4.94 25.02 11.82
N THR A 287 3.86 24.28 11.66
CA THR A 287 3.77 22.89 12.11
C THR A 287 4.23 21.98 10.98
N LEU A 288 5.28 21.18 11.23
CA LEU A 288 5.85 20.23 10.28
C LEU A 288 5.20 18.85 10.38
N VAL A 289 4.80 18.47 11.60
CA VAL A 289 4.17 17.19 11.94
C VAL A 289 3.07 17.45 12.95
N ASN A 290 1.91 16.83 12.78
CA ASN A 290 0.79 16.82 13.73
C ASN A 290 -0.11 15.61 13.43
N GLU A 291 0.40 14.41 13.70
CA GLU A 291 -0.27 13.16 13.34
C GLU A 291 0.12 12.02 14.28
N LYS A 292 -0.58 10.90 14.13
CA LYS A 292 -0.27 9.67 14.85
C LYS A 292 0.80 8.88 14.12
N LEU A 293 1.99 8.76 14.71
CA LEU A 293 3.11 8.02 14.15
C LEU A 293 3.35 6.71 14.91
N SER A 294 3.65 5.63 14.20
CA SER A 294 4.16 4.40 14.80
C SER A 294 5.58 4.61 15.34
N ALA A 295 6.09 3.63 16.09
CA ALA A 295 7.50 3.64 16.46
C ALA A 295 8.41 3.58 15.21
N GLY A 296 9.51 4.32 15.24
CA GLY A 296 10.44 4.39 14.11
C GLY A 296 11.27 5.67 14.08
N SER A 297 12.23 5.74 13.15
CA SER A 297 13.02 6.93 12.88
C SER A 297 12.40 7.72 11.72
N TYR A 298 12.26 9.02 11.90
CA TYR A 298 11.55 9.93 11.00
C TYR A 298 12.40 11.15 10.65
N GLU A 299 12.17 11.75 9.49
CA GLU A 299 12.89 12.93 9.01
C GLU A 299 11.92 13.93 8.39
N ALA A 300 11.75 15.10 9.01
CA ALA A 300 10.94 16.21 8.50
C ALA A 300 11.77 17.24 7.72
N GLU A 301 11.35 17.61 6.50
CA GLU A 301 11.93 18.75 5.78
C GLU A 301 11.32 20.09 6.22
N PHE A 302 12.17 21.09 6.46
CA PHE A 302 11.77 22.47 6.69
C PHE A 302 12.37 23.40 5.64
N ASN A 303 11.50 24.13 4.93
CA ASN A 303 11.88 25.16 3.97
C ASN A 303 11.53 26.55 4.53
N GLY A 304 12.56 27.34 4.80
CA GLY A 304 12.50 28.69 5.35
C GLY A 304 12.50 29.81 4.32
N SER A 305 12.32 29.54 3.02
CA SER A 305 12.40 30.54 1.92
C SER A 305 11.53 31.79 2.08
N ARG A 306 10.48 31.73 2.91
CA ARG A 306 9.56 32.85 3.18
C ARG A 306 9.79 33.52 4.54
N LEU A 307 10.91 33.20 5.19
CA LEU A 307 11.27 33.67 6.52
C LEU A 307 12.58 34.48 6.45
N SER A 308 12.72 35.46 7.33
CA SER A 308 13.93 36.25 7.46
C SER A 308 15.09 35.42 8.00
N SER A 309 16.33 35.75 7.62
CA SER A 309 17.53 35.18 8.24
C SER A 309 17.48 35.41 9.76
N GLY A 310 17.83 34.40 10.54
CA GLY A 310 17.72 34.49 11.99
C GLY A 310 17.71 33.15 12.71
N VAL A 311 17.48 33.23 14.01
CA VAL A 311 17.39 32.07 14.90
C VAL A 311 15.93 31.60 14.97
N TYR A 312 15.75 30.31 14.79
CA TYR A 312 14.48 29.61 14.95
C TYR A 312 14.65 28.44 15.92
N PHE A 313 13.53 27.98 16.47
CA PHE A 313 13.48 26.81 17.33
C PHE A 313 12.52 25.80 16.74
N TYR A 314 12.77 24.51 16.94
CA TYR A 314 11.84 23.46 16.62
C TYR A 314 11.67 22.54 17.81
N ARG A 315 10.42 22.15 18.08
CA ARG A 315 10.04 21.35 19.24
C ARG A 315 9.29 20.11 18.79
N LEU A 316 9.75 18.95 19.27
CA LEU A 316 9.04 17.69 19.16
C LEU A 316 8.25 17.47 20.45
N GLU A 317 6.95 17.21 20.31
CA GLU A 317 6.04 16.80 21.37
C GLU A 317 5.49 15.43 20.99
N ALA A 318 5.67 14.43 21.86
CA ALA A 318 5.15 13.08 21.64
C ALA A 318 4.79 12.46 23.00
N GLU A 319 3.51 12.20 23.25
CA GLU A 319 3.03 11.72 24.56
C GLU A 319 3.55 12.61 25.73
N ASN A 320 4.44 12.07 26.57
CA ASN A 320 5.08 12.76 27.69
C ASN A 320 6.47 13.32 27.35
N PHE A 321 6.92 13.20 26.11
CA PHE A 321 8.21 13.68 25.64
C PHE A 321 8.08 15.07 25.00
N VAL A 322 8.93 16.00 25.44
CA VAL A 322 9.07 17.32 24.83
C VAL A 322 10.55 17.68 24.72
N GLU A 323 11.06 17.88 23.51
CA GLU A 323 12.43 18.33 23.28
C GLU A 323 12.44 19.49 22.28
N THR A 324 13.26 20.51 22.55
CA THR A 324 13.42 21.68 21.67
C THR A 324 14.87 21.83 21.25
N LYS A 325 15.10 22.14 19.97
CA LYS A 325 16.43 22.48 19.44
C LYS A 325 16.40 23.79 18.65
N LYS A 326 17.58 24.38 18.50
CA LYS A 326 17.82 25.65 17.82
C LYS A 326 18.35 25.41 16.40
N MET A 327 17.89 26.19 15.44
CA MET A 327 18.41 26.23 14.08
C MET A 327 18.64 27.68 13.62
N ILE A 328 19.54 27.87 12.65
CA ILE A 328 19.93 29.17 12.10
C ILE A 328 19.65 29.18 10.60
N LEU A 329 18.74 30.06 10.17
CA LEU A 329 18.44 30.29 8.75
C LEU A 329 19.34 31.41 8.22
N LEU A 330 20.01 31.14 7.10
CA LEU A 330 20.75 32.12 6.31
C LEU A 330 20.04 32.23 4.95
N GLN A 331 19.29 33.30 4.71
CA GLN A 331 18.95 33.76 3.36
C GLN A 331 20.09 34.59 2.81
#